data_AF-H0A7J7-F1
#
_entry.id   AF-H0A7J7-F1
#
_cell.length_a   1.000
_cell.length_b   1.000
_cell.length_c   1.000
_cell.angle_alpha   90.00
_cell.angle_beta   90.00
_cell.angle_gamma   90.00
#
_symmetry.space_group_name_H-M   'P 1'
#
loop_
_entity.id
_entity.type
_entity.pdbx_description
1 polymer ?
#
loop_
_entity_poly.entity_id
_entity_poly.type
_entity_poly.pdbx_seq_one_letter_code
_entity_poly.pdbx_strand_id
1 'polypeptide(L)'
;MPSSKLPLLVRAALIFMGYQVDRNLTNRLLLAEQEPDRFSVTEPGVLLRLEIDRLKTRDVDNGTLLALSIKALNAALEGKELRRLNMPRSSQGEATPLPRLRGYAGLTGLITPMETSTSRMCWRVERIDPEAAARYLSLPRYGRLPVQPQVDSLAQEIRAGRWRLCGQPICFAEDGRLLNGQHRLLAVLAAGQAIESFVVSGLTADAAATYDFAPRRNLFPVQAEKKFGDQALVTAMANLLWRFEMKTPSTKHRRASRSEIADILRNHPRLMELRSFARRMVEYGRSSVMGYGAYVIERDDPDLAGQFLHALSTGADLAAGHPVLGLRSQLQRLRRDEVSQEEQLAALLAGWRRYKTYITSDR
;
A
#
# COMPACT_ATOMS: atom_id res chain seq x y z
N MET A 1 -33.16 5.69 -9.69
CA MET A 1 -32.56 7.02 -9.92
C MET A 1 -32.47 7.22 -11.42
N PRO A 2 -33.09 8.26 -12.00
CA PRO A 2 -33.00 8.48 -13.45
C PRO A 2 -31.53 8.66 -13.85
N SER A 3 -31.07 7.82 -14.79
CA SER A 3 -29.71 7.90 -15.32
C SER A 3 -29.61 9.15 -16.19
N SER A 4 -28.68 10.06 -15.86
CA SER A 4 -28.33 11.23 -16.67
C SER A 4 -28.13 10.82 -18.14
N LYS A 5 -28.67 11.60 -19.08
CA LYS A 5 -28.54 11.28 -20.51
C LYS A 5 -27.25 11.83 -21.12
N LEU A 6 -26.48 12.59 -20.35
CA LEU A 6 -25.14 13.00 -20.72
C LEU A 6 -24.15 11.82 -20.63
N PRO A 7 -23.32 11.58 -21.65
CA PRO A 7 -22.21 10.64 -21.55
C PRO A 7 -21.28 10.98 -20.37
N LEU A 8 -20.70 9.95 -19.75
CA LEU A 8 -19.86 10.10 -18.55
C LEU A 8 -18.74 11.12 -18.73
N LEU A 9 -18.09 11.12 -19.90
CA LEU A 9 -16.98 12.02 -20.21
C LEU A 9 -17.42 13.49 -20.25
N VAL A 10 -18.57 13.77 -20.86
CA VAL A 10 -19.14 15.13 -20.93
C VAL A 10 -19.56 15.60 -19.53
N ARG A 11 -20.21 14.70 -18.76
CA ARG A 11 -20.64 14.99 -17.40
C ARG A 11 -19.45 15.27 -16.46
N ALA A 12 -18.39 14.46 -16.54
CA ALA A 12 -17.19 14.64 -15.75
C ALA A 12 -16.48 15.96 -16.06
N ALA A 13 -16.34 16.30 -17.36
CA ALA A 13 -15.77 17.57 -17.77
C ALA A 13 -16.59 18.76 -17.29
N LEU A 14 -17.92 18.69 -17.39
CA LEU A 14 -18.81 19.76 -16.93
C LEU A 14 -18.75 19.94 -15.40
N ILE A 15 -18.76 18.84 -14.63
CA ILE A 15 -18.62 18.89 -13.17
C ILE A 15 -17.29 19.57 -12.81
N PHE A 16 -16.20 19.13 -13.44
CA PHE A 16 -14.87 19.65 -13.15
C PHE A 16 -14.75 21.15 -13.43
N MET A 17 -15.19 21.61 -14.60
CA MET A 17 -15.13 23.02 -14.97
C MET A 17 -16.14 23.85 -14.17
N GLY A 18 -17.37 23.37 -14.04
CA GLY A 18 -18.46 24.07 -13.37
C GLY A 18 -18.23 24.26 -11.88
N TYR A 19 -17.65 23.27 -11.18
CA TYR A 19 -17.36 23.40 -9.75
C TYR A 19 -16.29 24.45 -9.44
N GLN A 20 -15.42 24.76 -10.39
CA GLN A 20 -14.43 25.83 -10.27
C GLN A 20 -15.02 27.22 -10.50
N VAL A 21 -16.24 27.31 -11.03
CA VAL A 21 -16.94 28.58 -11.27
C VAL A 21 -18.08 28.77 -10.27
N ASP A 22 -19.04 27.85 -10.23
CA ASP A 22 -20.14 27.85 -9.28
C ASP A 22 -20.69 26.43 -9.09
N ARG A 23 -20.41 25.85 -7.90
CA ARG A 23 -20.80 24.49 -7.55
C ARG A 23 -22.32 24.33 -7.44
N ASN A 24 -23.04 25.34 -6.95
CA ASN A 24 -24.48 25.26 -6.70
C ASN A 24 -25.25 25.30 -8.02
N LEU A 25 -24.90 26.22 -8.91
CA LEU A 25 -25.50 26.31 -10.24
C LEU A 25 -25.17 25.10 -11.11
N THR A 26 -23.95 24.56 -11.00
CA THR A 26 -23.57 23.32 -11.71
C THR A 26 -24.41 22.13 -11.25
N ASN A 27 -24.59 21.97 -9.94
CA ASN A 27 -25.44 20.91 -9.38
C ASN A 27 -26.91 21.08 -9.79
N ARG A 28 -27.42 22.32 -9.74
CA ARG A 28 -28.79 22.64 -10.15
C ARG A 28 -29.03 22.32 -11.62
N LEU A 29 -28.09 22.69 -12.50
CA LEU A 29 -28.17 22.39 -13.94
C LEU A 29 -28.18 20.88 -14.21
N LEU A 30 -27.31 20.11 -13.53
CA LEU A 30 -27.26 18.66 -13.68
C LEU A 30 -28.51 17.97 -13.12
N LEU A 31 -29.06 18.48 -12.03
CA LEU A 31 -30.30 17.98 -11.45
C LEU A 31 -31.50 18.27 -12.38
N ALA A 32 -31.56 19.48 -12.96
CA ALA A 32 -32.57 19.85 -13.95
C ALA A 32 -32.46 19.07 -15.27
N GLU A 33 -31.26 18.62 -15.65
CA GLU A 33 -31.09 17.68 -16.78
C GLU A 33 -31.63 16.29 -16.46
N GLN A 34 -31.41 15.81 -15.24
CA GLN A 34 -31.80 14.46 -14.81
C GLN A 34 -33.30 14.35 -14.53
N GLU A 35 -33.88 15.40 -13.95
CA GLU A 35 -35.24 15.44 -13.43
C GLU A 35 -35.97 16.69 -13.94
N PRO A 36 -36.20 16.83 -15.27
CA PRO A 36 -36.71 18.05 -15.87
C PRO A 36 -38.10 18.46 -15.35
N ASP A 37 -38.92 17.49 -14.93
CA ASP A 37 -40.28 17.73 -14.40
C ASP A 37 -40.30 18.53 -13.09
N ARG A 38 -39.15 18.65 -12.41
CA ARG A 38 -39.02 19.41 -11.15
C ARG A 38 -38.66 20.89 -11.34
N PHE A 39 -38.43 21.32 -12.57
CA PHE A 39 -37.89 22.63 -12.89
C PHE A 39 -38.71 23.33 -13.97
N SER A 40 -38.51 24.65 -14.12
CA SER A 40 -39.18 25.42 -15.16
C SER A 40 -38.71 25.00 -16.56
N VAL A 41 -39.59 25.08 -17.56
CA VAL A 41 -39.27 24.80 -18.97
C VAL A 41 -38.19 25.76 -19.52
N THR A 42 -38.06 26.94 -18.92
CA THR A 42 -37.03 27.96 -19.24
C THR A 42 -35.69 27.69 -18.57
N GLU A 43 -35.60 26.71 -17.66
CA GLU A 43 -34.40 26.44 -16.90
C GLU A 43 -33.31 25.82 -17.81
N PRO A 44 -32.05 26.32 -17.77
CA PRO A 44 -31.01 25.87 -18.69
C PRO A 44 -30.74 24.36 -18.68
N GLY A 45 -30.88 23.67 -17.53
CA GLY A 45 -30.73 22.22 -17.45
C GLY A 45 -31.87 21.44 -18.13
N VAL A 46 -33.09 21.95 -18.08
CA VAL A 46 -34.25 21.38 -18.78
C VAL A 46 -34.10 21.55 -20.29
N LEU A 47 -33.69 22.73 -20.73
CA LEU A 47 -33.42 23.01 -22.14
C LEU A 47 -32.27 22.18 -22.70
N LEU A 48 -31.23 21.96 -21.90
CA LEU A 48 -30.14 21.04 -22.24
C LEU A 48 -30.68 19.62 -22.43
N ARG A 49 -31.57 19.15 -21.54
CA ARG A 49 -32.18 17.84 -21.66
C ARG A 49 -33.02 17.70 -22.94
N LEU A 50 -33.86 18.68 -23.24
CA LEU A 50 -34.68 18.70 -24.45
C LEU A 50 -33.83 18.65 -25.73
N GLU A 51 -32.69 19.36 -25.75
CA GLU A 51 -31.80 19.36 -26.90
C GLU A 51 -31.02 18.03 -27.02
N ILE A 52 -30.60 17.42 -25.91
CA ILE A 52 -30.02 16.06 -25.92
C ILE A 52 -31.01 15.04 -26.49
N ASP A 53 -32.27 15.09 -26.05
CA ASP A 53 -33.30 14.15 -26.51
C ASP A 53 -33.65 14.37 -27.98
N ARG A 54 -33.62 15.61 -28.47
CA ARG A 54 -33.73 15.93 -29.90
C ARG A 54 -32.56 15.38 -30.72
N LEU A 55 -31.34 15.51 -30.20
CA LEU A 55 -30.11 15.14 -30.87
C LEU A 55 -29.84 13.64 -30.89
N LYS A 56 -30.41 12.85 -29.98
CA LYS A 56 -30.30 11.37 -29.98
C LYS A 56 -30.76 10.67 -31.27
N THR A 57 -31.55 11.36 -32.09
CA THR A 57 -31.95 10.86 -33.43
C THR A 57 -30.81 10.95 -34.45
N ARG A 58 -29.65 11.52 -34.08
CA ARG A 58 -28.44 11.70 -34.88
C ARG A 58 -27.21 11.26 -34.08
N ASP A 59 -26.18 10.76 -34.76
CA ASP A 59 -24.90 10.43 -34.12
C ASP A 59 -24.16 11.73 -33.81
N VAL A 60 -24.23 12.20 -32.56
CA VAL A 60 -23.66 13.48 -32.11
C VAL A 60 -22.42 13.23 -31.25
N ASP A 61 -21.35 13.95 -31.58
CA ASP A 61 -20.08 13.85 -30.90
C ASP A 61 -20.11 14.46 -29.48
N ASN A 62 -19.22 13.96 -28.61
CA ASN A 62 -19.07 14.46 -27.24
C ASN A 62 -18.71 15.95 -27.19
N GLY A 63 -18.02 16.48 -28.22
CA GLY A 63 -17.66 17.89 -28.30
C GLY A 63 -18.91 18.79 -28.39
N THR A 64 -19.86 18.42 -29.26
CA THR A 64 -21.14 19.15 -29.37
C THR A 64 -21.95 19.12 -28.08
N LEU A 65 -22.03 17.96 -27.43
CA LEU A 65 -22.73 17.83 -26.14
C LEU A 65 -22.08 18.65 -25.03
N LEU A 66 -20.75 18.69 -24.99
CA LEU A 66 -20.00 19.53 -24.07
C LEU A 66 -20.22 21.03 -24.35
N ALA A 67 -20.25 21.43 -25.62
CA ALA A 67 -20.52 22.81 -26.02
C ALA A 67 -21.90 23.30 -25.57
N LEU A 68 -22.93 22.47 -25.76
CA LEU A 68 -24.29 22.74 -25.30
C LEU A 68 -24.35 22.86 -23.77
N SER A 69 -23.67 21.95 -23.08
CA SER A 69 -23.57 21.94 -21.62
C SER A 69 -22.92 23.22 -21.08
N ILE A 70 -21.83 23.67 -21.70
CA ILE A 70 -21.15 24.94 -21.33
C ILE A 70 -22.06 26.15 -21.59
N LYS A 71 -22.80 26.17 -22.70
CA LYS A 71 -23.76 27.25 -22.99
C LYS A 71 -24.89 27.31 -21.97
N ALA A 72 -25.45 26.17 -21.61
CA ALA A 72 -26.50 26.09 -20.60
C ALA A 72 -25.98 26.59 -19.25
N LEU A 73 -24.75 26.22 -18.87
CA LEU A 73 -24.13 26.68 -17.62
C LEU A 73 -23.81 28.18 -17.66
N ASN A 74 -23.33 28.73 -18.79
CA ASN A 74 -23.14 30.17 -18.95
C ASN A 74 -24.45 30.95 -18.81
N ALA A 75 -25.55 30.45 -19.36
CA ALA A 75 -26.86 31.09 -19.20
C ALA A 75 -27.33 31.08 -17.74
N ALA A 76 -27.11 29.97 -17.03
CA ALA A 76 -27.39 29.87 -15.60
C ALA A 76 -26.55 30.87 -14.78
N LEU A 77 -25.25 31.00 -15.08
CA LEU A 77 -24.34 31.97 -14.45
C LEU A 77 -24.75 33.42 -14.70
N GLU A 78 -25.31 33.72 -15.87
CA GLU A 78 -25.81 35.06 -16.22
C GLU A 78 -27.22 35.33 -15.68
N GLY A 79 -27.88 34.35 -15.05
CA GLY A 79 -29.29 34.45 -14.64
C GLY A 79 -30.23 34.65 -15.83
N LYS A 80 -29.82 34.26 -17.05
CA LYS A 80 -30.60 34.43 -18.27
C LYS A 80 -31.45 33.20 -18.54
N GLU A 81 -32.75 33.41 -18.64
CA GLU A 81 -33.64 32.41 -19.20
C GLU A 81 -33.42 32.29 -20.70
N LEU A 82 -33.17 31.08 -21.17
CA LEU A 82 -33.04 30.81 -22.59
C LEU A 82 -34.39 30.38 -23.16
N ARG A 83 -34.75 30.87 -24.35
CA ARG A 83 -35.88 30.33 -25.10
C ARG A 83 -35.52 29.04 -25.84
N ARG A 84 -34.25 28.88 -26.22
CA ARG A 84 -33.72 27.70 -26.91
C ARG A 84 -32.20 27.60 -26.77
N LEU A 85 -31.69 26.37 -26.69
CA LEU A 85 -30.27 26.06 -26.68
C LEU A 85 -29.85 25.55 -28.07
N ASN A 86 -29.10 26.35 -28.84
CA ASN A 86 -28.64 25.96 -30.19
C ASN A 86 -27.13 26.17 -30.35
N MET A 87 -26.50 25.37 -31.21
CA MET A 87 -25.17 25.63 -31.76
C MET A 87 -25.28 26.27 -33.14
N PRO A 88 -24.51 27.34 -33.45
CA PRO A 88 -24.37 27.80 -34.81
C PRO A 88 -23.65 26.73 -35.64
N ARG A 89 -24.23 26.36 -36.78
CA ARG A 89 -23.57 25.50 -37.76
C ARG A 89 -22.54 26.34 -38.51
N SER A 90 -21.29 25.89 -38.56
CA SER A 90 -20.35 26.45 -39.54
C SER A 90 -20.84 26.05 -40.94
N SER A 91 -20.87 27.01 -41.85
CA SER A 91 -21.37 26.81 -43.21
C SER A 91 -20.36 26.14 -44.16
N GLN A 92 -19.12 25.86 -43.74
CA GLN A 92 -18.07 25.37 -44.65
C GLN A 92 -16.96 24.56 -43.93
N GLY A 93 -17.29 23.42 -43.31
CA GLY A 93 -16.27 22.42 -42.90
C GLY A 93 -15.27 22.83 -41.81
N GLU A 94 -15.25 24.07 -41.34
CA GLU A 94 -14.45 24.51 -40.20
C GLU A 94 -15.09 24.08 -38.87
N ALA A 95 -14.29 23.53 -37.95
CA ALA A 95 -14.76 23.16 -36.62
C ALA A 95 -15.17 24.42 -35.84
N THR A 96 -16.46 24.57 -35.52
CA THR A 96 -16.94 25.65 -34.66
C THR A 96 -16.20 25.58 -33.31
N PRO A 97 -15.47 26.64 -32.89
CA PRO A 97 -14.72 26.60 -31.64
C PRO A 97 -15.65 26.34 -30.46
N LEU A 98 -15.22 25.46 -29.55
CA LEU A 98 -15.96 25.15 -28.33
C LEU A 98 -16.17 26.44 -27.50
N PRO A 99 -17.39 26.68 -27.00
CA PRO A 99 -17.65 27.84 -26.16
C PRO A 99 -16.81 27.78 -24.89
N ARG A 100 -16.27 28.93 -24.47
CA ARG A 100 -15.57 29.05 -23.18
C ARG A 100 -16.58 29.15 -22.04
N LEU A 101 -16.34 28.43 -20.95
CA LEU A 101 -17.10 28.59 -19.72
C LEU A 101 -16.68 29.90 -19.05
N ARG A 102 -17.63 30.79 -18.78
CA ARG A 102 -17.38 32.08 -18.13
C ARG A 102 -16.87 31.84 -16.71
N GLY A 103 -15.86 32.61 -16.31
CA GLY A 103 -15.22 32.45 -15.00
C GLY A 103 -14.28 31.25 -14.88
N TYR A 104 -14.23 30.35 -15.87
CA TYR A 104 -13.30 29.23 -15.87
C TYR A 104 -11.95 29.65 -16.46
N ALA A 105 -10.93 29.75 -15.61
CA ALA A 105 -9.58 30.15 -15.99
C ALA A 105 -8.77 29.08 -16.76
N GLY A 106 -9.42 27.97 -17.15
CA GLY A 106 -8.75 26.81 -17.74
C GLY A 106 -8.00 25.97 -16.70
N LEU A 107 -7.31 24.93 -17.17
CA LEU A 107 -6.49 24.06 -16.30
C LEU A 107 -5.36 24.81 -15.58
N THR A 108 -5.02 26.01 -16.05
CA THR A 108 -4.07 26.94 -15.43
C THR A 108 -4.58 27.55 -14.12
N GLY A 109 -5.90 27.65 -13.90
CA GLY A 109 -6.49 28.18 -12.66
C GLY A 109 -6.41 27.25 -11.44
N LEU A 110 -6.04 25.98 -11.65
CA LEU A 110 -5.78 25.03 -10.55
C LEU A 110 -4.45 25.32 -9.85
N ILE A 111 -3.62 26.17 -10.45
CA ILE A 111 -2.47 26.79 -9.80
C ILE A 111 -2.93 28.13 -9.20
N THR A 112 -4.00 28.12 -8.42
CA THR A 112 -4.22 29.21 -7.47
C THR A 112 -3.42 28.83 -6.23
N PRO A 113 -2.47 29.65 -5.75
CA PRO A 113 -1.89 29.43 -4.44
C PRO A 113 -3.05 29.61 -3.46
N MET A 114 -3.58 28.47 -2.99
CA MET A 114 -4.51 28.44 -1.88
C MET A 114 -3.88 29.31 -0.81
N GLU A 115 -4.55 30.40 -0.40
CA GLU A 115 -4.15 31.20 0.75
C GLU A 115 -3.98 30.20 1.89
N THR A 116 -2.72 29.86 2.10
CA THR A 116 -2.29 29.06 3.21
C THR A 116 -2.51 30.03 4.33
N SER A 117 -3.64 29.92 5.03
CA SER A 117 -3.59 30.15 6.46
C SER A 117 -2.43 29.28 6.90
N THR A 118 -1.25 29.88 7.03
CA THR A 118 -0.08 29.22 7.58
C THR A 118 -0.43 29.02 9.05
N SER A 119 -1.29 28.03 9.31
CA SER A 119 -1.13 27.15 10.44
C SER A 119 0.29 26.65 10.31
N ARG A 120 1.22 27.40 10.93
CA ARG A 120 2.62 27.00 10.98
C ARG A 120 2.60 25.59 11.55
N MET A 121 3.01 24.62 10.74
CA MET A 121 3.25 23.26 11.20
C MET A 121 4.00 23.35 12.53
N CYS A 122 3.33 22.94 13.60
CA CYS A 122 3.88 23.04 14.94
C CYS A 122 4.15 21.63 15.44
N TRP A 123 5.24 21.49 16.19
CA TRP A 123 5.57 20.25 16.84
C TRP A 123 5.92 20.52 18.30
N ARG A 124 5.53 19.60 19.17
CA ARG A 124 5.87 19.63 20.60
C ARG A 124 6.06 18.22 21.11
N VAL A 125 6.87 18.06 22.15
CA VAL A 125 6.86 16.83 22.95
C VAL A 125 5.74 16.97 23.95
N GLU A 126 4.84 16.00 23.99
CA GLU A 126 3.71 15.99 24.91
C GLU A 126 3.68 14.66 25.68
N ARG A 127 3.35 14.74 26.98
CA ARG A 127 3.02 13.58 27.79
C ARG A 127 1.55 13.23 27.56
N ILE A 128 1.32 12.11 26.88
CA ILE A 128 0.00 11.64 26.48
C ILE A 128 -0.45 10.60 27.49
N ASP A 129 -1.38 10.98 28.36
CA ASP A 129 -2.07 10.09 29.28
C ASP A 129 -3.32 9.44 28.63
N PRO A 130 -3.99 8.50 29.31
CA PRO A 130 -5.19 7.87 28.78
C PRO A 130 -6.32 8.86 28.43
N GLU A 131 -6.46 9.97 29.16
CA GLU A 131 -7.48 10.97 28.87
C GLU A 131 -7.16 11.71 27.56
N ALA A 132 -5.93 12.19 27.41
CA ALA A 132 -5.43 12.82 26.20
C ALA A 132 -5.52 11.86 25.01
N ALA A 133 -5.21 10.56 25.21
CA ALA A 133 -5.33 9.55 24.18
C ALA A 133 -6.79 9.36 23.72
N ALA A 134 -7.74 9.32 24.65
CA ALA A 134 -9.16 9.24 24.33
C ALA A 134 -9.63 10.48 23.54
N ARG A 135 -9.22 11.69 23.95
CA ARG A 135 -9.54 12.94 23.23
C ARG A 135 -8.96 12.95 21.81
N TYR A 136 -7.73 12.51 21.63
CA TYR A 136 -7.12 12.42 20.29
C TYR A 136 -7.79 11.38 19.39
N LEU A 137 -8.28 10.30 19.99
CA LEU A 137 -9.05 9.28 19.28
C LEU A 137 -10.50 9.73 19.00
N SER A 138 -11.09 10.66 19.75
CA SER A 138 -12.44 11.17 19.41
C SER A 138 -12.46 12.07 18.16
N LEU A 139 -11.31 12.58 17.73
CA LEU A 139 -11.19 13.38 16.51
C LEU A 139 -11.45 12.52 15.26
N PRO A 140 -11.95 13.12 14.15
CA PRO A 140 -12.13 12.38 12.92
C PRO A 140 -10.77 11.85 12.43
N ARG A 141 -10.75 10.61 11.95
CA ARG A 141 -9.51 9.88 11.66
C ARG A 141 -9.40 9.60 10.18
N TYR A 142 -8.19 9.69 9.65
CA TYR A 142 -7.85 9.21 8.32
C TYR A 142 -7.22 7.81 8.41
N GLY A 143 -7.61 6.91 7.50
CA GLY A 143 -6.92 5.62 7.33
C GLY A 143 -7.65 4.39 7.89
N ARG A 144 -6.91 3.28 7.93
CA ARG A 144 -7.40 1.91 8.13
C ARG A 144 -7.80 1.63 9.58
N LEU A 145 -8.61 0.58 9.76
CA LEU A 145 -8.90 0.03 11.09
C LEU A 145 -7.59 -0.39 11.80
N PRO A 146 -7.48 -0.14 13.12
CA PRO A 146 -6.31 -0.50 13.89
C PRO A 146 -6.15 -2.02 13.96
N VAL A 147 -4.91 -2.49 13.92
CA VAL A 147 -4.59 -3.92 13.97
C VAL A 147 -4.35 -4.32 15.43
N GLN A 148 -5.30 -5.06 16.01
CA GLN A 148 -5.30 -5.38 17.45
C GLN A 148 -3.97 -5.99 17.96
N PRO A 149 -3.34 -6.97 17.29
CA PRO A 149 -2.05 -7.50 17.74
C PRO A 149 -0.92 -6.46 17.86
N GLN A 150 -0.94 -5.41 17.04
CA GLN A 150 0.06 -4.33 17.11
C GLN A 150 -0.20 -3.42 18.31
N VAL A 151 -1.49 -3.15 18.60
CA VAL A 151 -1.90 -2.40 19.79
C VAL A 151 -1.50 -3.15 21.06
N ASP A 152 -1.77 -4.47 21.11
CA ASP A 152 -1.46 -5.30 22.29
C ASP A 152 0.04 -5.35 22.56
N SER A 153 0.84 -5.51 21.49
CA SER A 153 2.31 -5.47 21.56
C SER A 153 2.82 -4.14 22.12
N LEU A 154 2.32 -3.01 21.63
CA LEU A 154 2.71 -1.69 22.13
C LEU A 154 2.26 -1.49 23.58
N ALA A 155 1.05 -1.92 23.94
CA ALA A 155 0.53 -1.79 25.30
C ALA A 155 1.36 -2.59 26.30
N GLN A 156 1.85 -3.78 25.92
CA GLN A 156 2.77 -4.56 26.76
C GLN A 156 4.10 -3.84 26.99
N GLU A 157 4.69 -3.23 25.95
CA GLU A 157 5.92 -2.43 26.08
C GLU A 157 5.74 -1.22 27.00
N ILE A 158 4.58 -0.53 26.89
CA ILE A 158 4.24 0.59 27.77
C ILE A 158 4.13 0.12 29.23
N ARG A 159 3.32 -0.93 29.51
CA ARG A 159 3.16 -1.46 30.87
C ARG A 159 4.46 -1.90 31.50
N ALA A 160 5.39 -2.42 30.69
CA ALA A 160 6.70 -2.84 31.14
C ALA A 160 7.69 -1.67 31.36
N GLY A 161 7.27 -0.42 31.18
CA GLY A 161 8.13 0.76 31.31
C GLY A 161 9.22 0.83 30.24
N ARG A 162 9.08 0.09 29.14
CA ARG A 162 10.07 0.03 28.04
C ARG A 162 9.79 1.05 26.95
N TRP A 163 8.73 1.84 27.08
CA TRP A 163 8.46 2.95 26.17
C TRP A 163 9.61 3.95 26.17
N ARG A 164 10.06 4.33 24.98
CA ARG A 164 11.03 5.40 24.74
C ARG A 164 10.45 6.38 23.75
N LEU A 165 10.77 7.66 23.90
CA LEU A 165 10.37 8.70 22.96
C LEU A 165 10.79 8.27 21.53
N CYS A 166 9.79 8.04 20.68
CA CYS A 166 9.98 7.52 19.33
C CYS A 166 9.96 8.68 18.32
N GLY A 167 10.84 8.64 17.32
CA GLY A 167 10.88 9.61 16.22
C GLY A 167 9.68 9.57 15.27
N GLN A 168 8.68 8.70 15.54
CA GLN A 168 7.41 8.70 14.84
C GLN A 168 6.40 9.54 15.64
N PRO A 169 5.99 10.73 15.18
CA PRO A 169 5.06 11.60 15.90
C PRO A 169 3.59 11.13 15.78
N ILE A 170 2.73 11.68 16.64
CA ILE A 170 1.27 11.68 16.46
C ILE A 170 0.93 12.91 15.62
N CYS A 171 0.26 12.69 14.50
CA CYS A 171 0.10 13.70 13.46
C CYS A 171 -1.36 14.13 13.33
N PHE A 172 -1.59 15.44 13.28
CA PHE A 172 -2.87 16.06 13.00
C PHE A 172 -2.81 16.90 11.73
N ALA A 173 -3.84 16.78 10.91
CA ALA A 173 -4.04 17.63 9.75
C ALA A 173 -4.36 19.07 10.16
N GLU A 174 -4.26 20.00 9.22
CA GLU A 174 -4.72 21.39 9.37
C GLU A 174 -6.21 21.47 9.79
N ASP A 175 -7.04 20.53 9.38
CA ASP A 175 -8.46 20.44 9.76
C ASP A 175 -8.71 19.67 11.07
N GLY A 176 -7.66 19.35 11.82
CA GLY A 176 -7.75 18.67 13.12
C GLY A 176 -7.95 17.15 13.04
N ARG A 177 -7.98 16.55 11.85
CA ARG A 177 -8.08 15.09 11.71
C ARG A 177 -6.81 14.39 12.18
N LEU A 178 -6.97 13.25 12.85
CA LEU A 178 -5.86 12.36 13.20
C LEU A 178 -5.35 11.65 11.95
N LEU A 179 -4.09 11.90 11.58
CA LEU A 179 -3.42 11.33 10.41
C LEU A 179 -2.52 10.14 10.75
N ASN A 180 -1.92 10.12 11.94
CA ASN A 180 -0.98 9.08 12.37
C ASN A 180 -0.97 8.96 13.90
N GLY A 181 -0.66 7.78 14.42
CA GLY A 181 -0.51 7.52 15.85
C GLY A 181 -1.64 6.71 16.47
N GLN A 182 -2.59 6.21 15.66
CA GLN A 182 -3.76 5.49 16.16
C GLN A 182 -3.40 4.28 17.04
N HIS A 183 -2.46 3.42 16.64
CA HIS A 183 -2.07 2.27 17.46
C HIS A 183 -1.40 2.67 18.78
N ARG A 184 -0.66 3.78 18.79
CA ARG A 184 0.00 4.29 20.00
C ARG A 184 -1.01 4.86 20.98
N LEU A 185 -1.97 5.63 20.49
CA LEU A 185 -3.07 6.14 21.32
C LEU A 185 -3.91 5.00 21.90
N LEU A 186 -4.23 3.99 21.09
CA LEU A 186 -4.94 2.79 21.57
C LEU A 186 -4.12 1.98 22.57
N ALA A 187 -2.80 1.91 22.39
CA ALA A 187 -1.91 1.23 23.32
C ALA A 187 -1.81 1.95 24.66
N VAL A 188 -1.81 3.29 24.68
CA VAL A 188 -1.89 4.11 25.90
C VAL A 188 -3.18 3.81 26.67
N LEU A 189 -4.32 3.77 25.97
CA LEU A 189 -5.61 3.40 26.57
C LEU A 189 -5.58 1.96 27.13
N ALA A 190 -5.06 1.00 26.35
CA ALA A 190 -4.99 -0.40 26.76
C ALA A 190 -3.98 -0.64 27.90
N ALA A 191 -2.92 0.16 27.99
CA ALA A 191 -1.91 0.08 29.03
C ALA A 191 -2.30 0.82 30.32
N GLY A 192 -3.16 1.84 30.22
CA GLY A 192 -3.54 2.70 31.35
C GLY A 192 -2.39 3.58 31.86
N GLN A 193 -1.34 3.79 31.06
CA GLN A 193 -0.13 4.53 31.44
C GLN A 193 0.24 5.56 30.39
N ALA A 194 0.74 6.72 30.84
CA ALA A 194 1.13 7.81 29.97
C ALA A 194 2.45 7.54 29.23
N ILE A 195 2.57 8.09 28.03
CA ILE A 195 3.80 8.04 27.22
C ILE A 195 4.25 9.45 26.83
N GLU A 196 5.54 9.63 26.57
CA GLU A 196 6.03 10.81 25.86
C GLU A 196 6.03 10.56 24.35
N SER A 197 5.47 11.50 23.58
CA SER A 197 5.47 11.45 22.12
C SER A 197 5.59 12.84 21.52
N PHE A 198 6.23 12.94 20.36
CA PHE A 198 6.08 14.12 19.52
C PHE A 198 4.63 14.19 19.01
N VAL A 199 4.05 15.38 19.08
CA VAL A 199 2.75 15.74 18.52
C VAL A 199 3.01 16.81 17.47
N VAL A 200 2.56 16.55 16.24
CA VAL A 200 2.71 17.44 15.09
C VAL A 200 1.33 17.82 14.58
N SER A 201 1.05 19.11 14.45
CA SER A 201 -0.23 19.63 13.98
C SER A 201 -0.03 20.60 12.81
N GLY A 202 -1.06 20.77 11.99
CA GLY A 202 -1.00 21.65 10.82
C GLY A 202 -0.31 20.99 9.62
N LEU A 203 -0.45 19.67 9.47
CA LEU A 203 0.00 18.96 8.28
C LEU A 203 -1.04 19.05 7.16
N THR A 204 -0.58 19.16 5.92
CA THR A 204 -1.47 19.11 4.75
C THR A 204 -2.20 17.77 4.71
N ALA A 205 -3.44 17.76 4.18
CA ALA A 205 -4.24 16.55 4.08
C ALA A 205 -3.55 15.43 3.27
N ASP A 206 -2.68 15.79 2.32
CA ASP A 206 -1.90 14.85 1.51
C ASP A 206 -0.79 14.14 2.29
N ALA A 207 -0.33 14.71 3.42
CA ALA A 207 0.63 14.04 4.31
C ALA A 207 0.08 12.70 4.81
N ALA A 208 -1.24 12.57 4.90
CA ALA A 208 -1.93 11.34 5.25
C ALA A 208 -1.59 10.15 4.33
N ALA A 209 -1.31 10.41 3.05
CA ALA A 209 -0.87 9.40 2.09
C ALA A 209 0.60 8.96 2.27
N THR A 210 1.32 9.51 3.24
CA THR A 210 2.67 9.04 3.60
C THR A 210 2.67 8.19 4.87
N TYR A 211 1.58 8.20 5.63
CA TYR A 211 1.44 7.50 6.90
C TYR A 211 0.74 6.15 6.70
N ASP A 212 1.23 5.12 7.38
CA ASP A 212 0.65 3.78 7.42
C ASP A 212 0.26 3.14 6.07
N PHE A 213 0.96 3.51 4.98
CA PHE A 213 1.31 2.50 3.99
C PHE A 213 2.21 1.52 4.72
N ALA A 214 1.71 0.32 5.02
CA ALA A 214 2.60 -0.79 5.34
C ALA A 214 3.65 -0.82 4.22
N PRO A 215 4.92 -0.47 4.48
CA PRO A 215 5.94 -0.77 3.51
C PRO A 215 5.85 -2.28 3.36
N ARG A 216 5.90 -2.77 2.13
CA ARG A 216 6.31 -4.16 1.91
C ARG A 216 7.68 -4.28 2.56
N ARG A 217 7.71 -4.73 3.81
CA ARG A 217 8.82 -5.37 4.50
C ARG A 217 10.15 -4.61 4.40
N ASN A 218 10.36 -3.59 5.23
CA ASN A 218 11.70 -3.10 5.53
C ASN A 218 12.00 -3.31 7.02
N LEU A 219 12.68 -4.42 7.31
CA LEU A 219 13.49 -4.54 8.51
C LEU A 219 14.82 -3.86 8.16
N PHE A 220 15.27 -2.94 9.02
CA PHE A 220 16.55 -2.19 9.01
C PHE A 220 16.60 -0.85 8.24
N PRO A 221 17.20 0.20 8.84
CA PRO A 221 17.42 1.48 8.19
C PRO A 221 18.61 1.44 7.21
N VAL A 222 18.33 1.99 6.04
CA VAL A 222 19.16 2.55 4.98
C VAL A 222 20.66 2.72 5.31
N GLN A 223 21.46 1.75 4.87
CA GLN A 223 22.75 1.99 4.21
C GLN A 223 23.08 0.78 3.34
N ALA A 224 22.69 0.85 2.07
CA ALA A 224 23.20 0.13 0.90
C ALA A 224 22.07 0.02 -0.13
N GLU A 225 22.05 1.01 -1.01
CA GLU A 225 21.39 0.95 -2.31
C GLU A 225 21.70 -0.40 -2.99
N LYS A 226 20.68 -1.02 -3.62
CA LYS A 226 20.68 -2.25 -4.48
C LYS A 226 20.07 -3.58 -3.95
N LYS A 227 19.25 -3.64 -2.89
CA LYS A 227 18.84 -4.96 -2.31
C LYS A 227 17.36 -5.18 -1.93
N PHE A 228 16.39 -4.73 -2.72
CA PHE A 228 14.96 -4.97 -2.42
C PHE A 228 14.58 -6.47 -2.32
N GLY A 229 15.28 -7.36 -3.04
CA GLY A 229 15.02 -8.82 -3.00
C GLY A 229 15.68 -9.57 -1.84
N ASP A 230 16.83 -9.10 -1.35
CA ASP A 230 17.65 -9.83 -0.37
C ASP A 230 16.99 -9.82 1.02
N GLN A 231 16.32 -8.73 1.39
CA GLN A 231 15.68 -8.59 2.71
C GLN A 231 14.54 -9.59 2.91
N ALA A 232 13.72 -9.81 1.87
CA ALA A 232 12.60 -10.72 1.95
C ALA A 232 13.04 -12.18 2.17
N LEU A 233 14.11 -12.59 1.49
CA LEU A 233 14.70 -13.92 1.63
C LEU A 233 15.33 -14.11 3.01
N VAL A 234 16.19 -13.17 3.44
CA VAL A 234 16.87 -13.21 4.73
C VAL A 234 15.87 -13.27 5.89
N THR A 235 14.82 -12.47 5.83
CA THR A 235 13.73 -12.52 6.80
C THR A 235 13.01 -13.87 6.79
N ALA A 236 12.79 -14.48 5.61
CA ALA A 236 12.15 -15.79 5.52
C ALA A 236 13.02 -16.89 6.12
N MET A 237 14.35 -16.84 5.95
CA MET A 237 15.30 -17.76 6.58
C MET A 237 15.28 -17.61 8.10
N ALA A 238 15.32 -16.37 8.63
CA ALA A 238 15.21 -16.12 10.07
C ALA A 238 13.89 -16.63 10.68
N ASN A 239 12.79 -16.55 9.93
CA ASN A 239 11.51 -17.14 10.37
C ASN A 239 11.57 -18.67 10.47
N LEU A 240 12.34 -19.35 9.61
CA LEU A 240 12.54 -20.80 9.71
C LEU A 240 13.36 -21.15 10.95
N LEU A 241 14.44 -20.42 11.22
CA LEU A 241 15.22 -20.58 12.46
C LEU A 241 14.32 -20.40 13.68
N TRP A 242 13.55 -19.31 13.74
CA TRP A 242 12.63 -19.08 14.85
C TRP A 242 11.64 -20.24 14.99
N ARG A 243 11.05 -20.71 13.87
CA ARG A 243 10.03 -21.76 13.88
C ARG A 243 10.56 -23.12 14.32
N PHE A 244 11.79 -23.47 13.95
CA PHE A 244 12.35 -24.80 14.21
C PHE A 244 13.23 -24.87 15.47
N GLU A 245 13.87 -23.77 15.87
CA GLU A 245 14.80 -23.76 17.00
C GLU A 245 14.26 -23.03 18.23
N MET A 246 13.43 -21.99 18.04
CA MET A 246 12.98 -21.13 19.16
C MET A 246 11.53 -21.34 19.55
N LYS A 247 10.74 -22.05 18.73
CA LYS A 247 9.32 -22.25 18.95
C LYS A 247 9.09 -23.33 20.01
N THR A 248 8.50 -22.94 21.12
CA THR A 248 8.12 -23.80 22.23
C THR A 248 6.65 -24.26 22.14
N PRO A 249 6.23 -25.30 22.88
CA PRO A 249 4.82 -25.68 22.98
C PRO A 249 3.92 -24.51 23.43
N SER A 250 4.42 -23.64 24.31
CA SER A 250 3.74 -22.42 24.78
C SER A 250 3.58 -21.34 23.70
N THR A 251 4.32 -21.42 22.59
CA THR A 251 4.28 -20.45 21.49
C THR A 251 3.76 -21.07 20.18
N LYS A 252 3.06 -22.22 20.26
CA LYS A 252 2.60 -23.00 19.10
C LYS A 252 1.81 -22.20 18.06
N HIS A 253 0.95 -21.28 18.51
CA HIS A 253 0.13 -20.43 17.64
C HIS A 253 0.71 -19.04 17.37
N ARG A 254 1.83 -18.70 18.02
CA ARG A 254 2.51 -17.41 17.86
C ARG A 254 3.34 -17.38 16.58
N ARG A 255 3.47 -16.19 16.00
CA ARG A 255 4.45 -15.88 14.94
C ARG A 255 5.57 -15.05 15.55
N ALA A 256 6.76 -15.15 14.97
CA ALA A 256 7.89 -14.32 15.36
C ALA A 256 7.53 -12.83 15.25
N SER A 257 7.83 -12.07 16.30
CA SER A 257 7.72 -10.63 16.31
C SER A 257 8.81 -9.99 15.42
N ARG A 258 8.63 -8.72 15.08
CA ARG A 258 9.65 -7.99 14.30
C ARG A 258 10.97 -7.85 15.07
N SER A 259 10.92 -7.67 16.39
CA SER A 259 12.12 -7.58 17.22
C SER A 259 12.83 -8.93 17.29
N GLU A 260 12.12 -10.04 17.47
CA GLU A 260 12.70 -11.38 17.50
C GLU A 260 13.43 -11.71 16.18
N ILE A 261 12.83 -11.38 15.05
CA ILE A 261 13.50 -11.58 13.76
C ILE A 261 14.72 -10.67 13.60
N ALA A 262 14.65 -9.43 14.08
CA ALA A 262 15.81 -8.53 14.05
C ALA A 262 16.95 -9.05 14.96
N ASP A 263 16.62 -9.60 16.12
CA ASP A 263 17.57 -10.18 17.06
C ASP A 263 18.21 -11.46 16.50
N ILE A 264 17.42 -12.34 15.86
CA ILE A 264 17.94 -13.51 15.14
C ILE A 264 18.95 -13.07 14.07
N LEU A 265 18.60 -12.08 13.25
CA LEU A 265 19.50 -11.62 12.19
C LEU A 265 20.77 -10.96 12.73
N ARG A 266 20.69 -10.29 13.87
CA ARG A 266 21.85 -9.71 14.56
C ARG A 266 22.77 -10.79 15.13
N ASN A 267 22.19 -11.83 15.73
CA ASN A 267 22.93 -12.88 16.42
C ASN A 267 23.39 -14.00 15.47
N HIS A 268 22.80 -14.10 14.28
CA HIS A 268 23.11 -15.12 13.28
C HIS A 268 23.46 -14.48 11.91
N PRO A 269 24.55 -13.70 11.82
CA PRO A 269 24.93 -12.99 10.59
C PRO A 269 25.17 -13.94 9.42
N ARG A 270 25.59 -15.19 9.69
CA ARG A 270 25.82 -16.23 8.67
C ARG A 270 24.56 -16.57 7.86
N LEU A 271 23.36 -16.46 8.44
CA LEU A 271 22.11 -16.61 7.67
C LEU A 271 22.00 -15.57 6.54
N MET A 272 22.49 -14.35 6.77
CA MET A 272 22.48 -13.29 5.76
C MET A 272 23.49 -13.56 4.64
N GLU A 273 24.63 -14.16 4.97
CA GLU A 273 25.69 -14.51 4.01
C GLU A 273 25.25 -15.63 3.06
N LEU A 274 24.50 -16.61 3.57
CA LEU A 274 23.98 -17.74 2.81
C LEU A 274 22.88 -17.37 1.79
N ARG A 275 22.44 -16.10 1.72
CA ARG A 275 21.45 -15.64 0.74
C ARG A 275 21.85 -15.92 -0.71
N SER A 276 23.14 -15.80 -1.03
CA SER A 276 23.64 -16.03 -2.39
C SER A 276 23.56 -17.51 -2.75
N PHE A 277 23.91 -18.39 -1.80
CA PHE A 277 23.71 -19.84 -1.94
C PHE A 277 22.23 -20.17 -2.14
N ALA A 278 21.36 -19.67 -1.26
CA ALA A 278 19.92 -19.88 -1.32
C ALA A 278 19.29 -19.52 -2.68
N ARG A 279 19.76 -18.46 -3.33
CA ARG A 279 19.28 -18.03 -4.65
C ARG A 279 19.71 -18.97 -5.77
N ARG A 280 20.95 -19.49 -5.72
CA ARG A 280 21.43 -20.48 -6.70
C ARG A 280 20.65 -21.79 -6.63
N MET A 281 20.11 -22.12 -5.46
CA MET A 281 19.40 -23.38 -5.22
C MET A 281 17.90 -23.36 -5.54
N VAL A 282 17.39 -22.33 -6.24
CA VAL A 282 15.94 -22.14 -6.48
C VAL A 282 15.28 -23.27 -7.25
N GLU A 283 16.03 -23.97 -8.11
CA GLU A 283 15.54 -25.13 -8.88
C GLU A 283 15.42 -26.40 -8.04
N TYR A 284 16.16 -26.48 -6.93
CA TYR A 284 16.20 -27.62 -6.03
C TYR A 284 15.30 -27.41 -4.80
N GLY A 285 14.88 -26.18 -4.52
CA GLY A 285 13.95 -25.95 -3.44
C GLY A 285 13.59 -24.49 -3.21
N ARG A 286 12.69 -24.27 -2.25
CA ARG A 286 12.35 -22.91 -1.79
C ARG A 286 13.63 -22.28 -1.24
N SER A 287 14.05 -21.14 -1.79
CA SER A 287 15.33 -20.50 -1.41
C SER A 287 15.49 -20.31 0.10
N SER A 288 14.42 -19.99 0.83
CA SER A 288 14.47 -19.88 2.29
C SER A 288 14.84 -21.20 2.98
N VAL A 289 14.31 -22.32 2.48
CA VAL A 289 14.61 -23.67 3.02
C VAL A 289 16.06 -24.05 2.69
N MET A 290 16.50 -23.77 1.47
CA MET A 290 17.88 -24.08 1.06
C MET A 290 18.91 -23.27 1.85
N GLY A 291 18.66 -21.98 2.08
CA GLY A 291 19.55 -21.13 2.87
C GLY A 291 19.56 -21.47 4.36
N TYR A 292 18.39 -21.69 4.96
CA TYR A 292 18.32 -22.13 6.36
C TYR A 292 18.90 -23.54 6.56
N GLY A 293 18.64 -24.47 5.63
CA GLY A 293 19.21 -25.81 5.68
C GLY A 293 20.74 -25.80 5.56
N ALA A 294 21.30 -24.97 4.68
CA ALA A 294 22.75 -24.77 4.60
C ALA A 294 23.34 -24.26 5.92
N TYR A 295 22.65 -23.32 6.57
CA TYR A 295 23.06 -22.81 7.89
C TYR A 295 23.06 -23.90 8.97
N VAL A 296 22.06 -24.76 8.99
CA VAL A 296 22.01 -25.91 9.91
C VAL A 296 23.13 -26.91 9.61
N ILE A 297 23.40 -27.18 8.34
CA ILE A 297 24.46 -28.10 7.91
C ILE A 297 25.85 -27.57 8.27
N GLU A 298 26.14 -26.29 8.02
CA GLU A 298 27.41 -25.66 8.41
C GLU A 298 27.63 -25.67 9.93
N ARG A 299 26.58 -25.61 10.74
CA ARG A 299 26.67 -25.70 12.21
C ARG A 299 26.89 -27.13 12.71
N ASP A 300 26.42 -28.13 11.96
CA ASP A 300 26.52 -29.53 12.34
C ASP A 300 27.94 -30.07 12.12
N ASP A 301 28.55 -29.77 10.98
CA ASP A 301 29.95 -30.12 10.68
C ASP A 301 30.56 -29.08 9.72
N PRO A 302 31.28 -28.08 10.22
CA PRO A 302 31.85 -27.01 9.38
C PRO A 302 32.81 -27.51 8.30
N ASP A 303 33.57 -28.58 8.58
CA ASP A 303 34.63 -29.09 7.72
C ASP A 303 34.05 -29.85 6.51
N LEU A 304 33.04 -30.69 6.75
CA LEU A 304 32.36 -31.45 5.70
C LEU A 304 31.25 -30.66 5.01
N ALA A 305 30.63 -29.69 5.69
CA ALA A 305 29.53 -28.91 5.13
C ALA A 305 29.92 -28.17 3.86
N GLY A 306 31.12 -27.57 3.82
CA GLY A 306 31.60 -26.84 2.65
C GLY A 306 31.64 -27.72 1.39
N GLN A 307 32.16 -28.95 1.53
CA GLN A 307 32.26 -29.93 0.45
C GLN A 307 30.87 -30.37 -0.02
N PHE A 308 29.98 -30.72 0.92
CA PHE A 308 28.62 -31.12 0.61
C PHE A 308 27.81 -30.01 -0.08
N LEU A 309 27.85 -28.78 0.45
CA LEU A 309 27.10 -27.66 -0.11
C LEU A 309 27.66 -27.24 -1.48
N HIS A 310 28.98 -27.34 -1.68
CA HIS A 310 29.59 -27.15 -2.98
C HIS A 310 29.10 -28.20 -3.98
N ALA A 311 29.24 -29.48 -3.66
CA ALA A 311 28.76 -30.61 -4.46
C ALA A 311 27.25 -30.52 -4.77
N LEU A 312 26.46 -30.12 -3.77
CA LEU A 312 25.02 -29.95 -3.92
C LEU A 312 24.68 -28.77 -4.83
N SER A 313 25.46 -27.71 -4.85
CA SER A 313 25.23 -26.53 -5.70
C SER A 313 25.71 -26.74 -7.13
N THR A 314 26.90 -27.30 -7.34
CA THR A 314 27.50 -27.45 -8.67
C THR A 314 27.01 -28.70 -9.38
N GLY A 315 26.87 -29.81 -8.63
CA GLY A 315 26.62 -31.13 -9.21
C GLY A 315 27.77 -31.66 -10.06
N ALA A 316 28.95 -31.04 -9.99
CA ALA A 316 30.14 -31.44 -10.72
C ALA A 316 30.90 -32.55 -9.96
N ASP A 317 31.63 -33.38 -10.71
CA ASP A 317 32.51 -34.44 -10.19
C ASP A 317 31.82 -35.49 -9.28
N LEU A 318 30.52 -35.72 -9.52
CA LEU A 318 29.75 -36.72 -8.78
C LEU A 318 29.71 -38.04 -9.55
N ALA A 319 30.37 -39.08 -9.02
CA ALA A 319 30.32 -40.43 -9.57
C ALA A 319 28.89 -41.02 -9.54
N ALA A 320 28.66 -42.03 -10.39
CA ALA A 320 27.41 -42.79 -10.36
C ALA A 320 27.19 -43.41 -8.97
N GLY A 321 26.00 -43.23 -8.40
CA GLY A 321 25.67 -43.69 -7.05
C GLY A 321 26.01 -42.70 -5.92
N HIS A 322 26.64 -41.55 -6.22
CA HIS A 322 26.95 -40.56 -5.19
C HIS A 322 25.67 -40.01 -4.53
N PRO A 323 25.59 -39.96 -3.18
CA PRO A 323 24.35 -39.62 -2.46
C PRO A 323 23.83 -38.20 -2.76
N VAL A 324 24.71 -37.25 -3.07
CA VAL A 324 24.33 -35.88 -3.46
C VAL A 324 23.61 -35.85 -4.81
N LEU A 325 23.96 -36.75 -5.75
CA LEU A 325 23.28 -36.83 -7.04
C LEU A 325 21.83 -37.28 -6.85
N GLY A 326 21.61 -38.33 -6.05
CA GLY A 326 20.28 -38.80 -5.69
C GLY A 326 19.46 -37.73 -4.94
N LEU A 327 20.10 -36.98 -4.04
CA LEU A 327 19.47 -35.86 -3.34
C LEU A 327 19.04 -34.74 -4.30
N ARG A 328 19.86 -34.36 -5.27
CA ARG A 328 19.53 -33.31 -6.25
C ARG A 328 18.26 -33.67 -7.04
N SER A 329 18.17 -34.89 -7.55
CA SER A 329 16.98 -35.39 -8.25
C SER A 329 15.75 -35.43 -7.34
N GLN A 330 15.92 -35.87 -6.08
CA GLN A 330 14.85 -35.87 -5.09
C GLN A 330 14.33 -34.46 -4.80
N LEU A 331 15.23 -33.50 -4.60
CA LEU A 331 14.91 -32.11 -4.29
C LEU A 331 14.20 -31.41 -5.45
N GLN A 332 14.61 -31.64 -6.69
CA GLN A 332 13.91 -31.13 -7.88
C GLN A 332 12.48 -31.68 -7.98
N ARG A 333 12.29 -32.99 -7.72
CA ARG A 333 10.96 -33.60 -7.67
C ARG A 333 10.09 -32.93 -6.59
N LEU A 334 10.60 -32.83 -5.36
CA LEU A 334 9.88 -32.16 -4.26
C LEU A 334 9.56 -30.69 -4.57
N ARG A 335 10.44 -29.99 -5.31
CA ARG A 335 10.20 -28.60 -5.74
C ARG A 335 9.05 -28.51 -6.74
N ARG A 336 8.96 -29.48 -7.67
CA ARG A 336 7.88 -29.60 -8.66
C ARG A 336 6.55 -29.96 -8.01
N ASP A 337 6.58 -30.85 -7.03
CA ASP A 337 5.39 -31.30 -6.28
C ASP A 337 4.93 -30.28 -5.22
N GLU A 338 5.60 -29.13 -5.13
CA GLU A 338 5.29 -28.00 -4.24
C GLU A 338 5.15 -28.35 -2.76
N VAL A 339 5.87 -29.36 -2.30
CA VAL A 339 5.78 -29.88 -0.92
C VAL A 339 6.02 -28.80 0.15
N SER A 340 5.63 -29.14 1.38
CA SER A 340 5.76 -28.25 2.53
C SER A 340 7.23 -27.88 2.80
N GLN A 341 7.46 -26.72 3.43
CA GLN A 341 8.81 -26.30 3.82
C GLN A 341 9.49 -27.29 4.78
N GLU A 342 8.70 -27.96 5.62
CA GLU A 342 9.18 -28.91 6.62
C GLU A 342 9.64 -30.20 5.97
N GLU A 343 8.84 -30.73 5.04
CA GLU A 343 9.19 -31.93 4.28
C GLU A 343 10.42 -31.71 3.40
N GLN A 344 10.51 -30.55 2.72
CA GLN A 344 11.68 -30.20 1.93
C GLN A 344 12.95 -30.05 2.78
N LEU A 345 12.83 -29.45 3.97
CA LEU A 345 13.95 -29.34 4.91
C LEU A 345 14.37 -30.73 5.41
N ALA A 346 13.41 -31.58 5.76
CA ALA A 346 13.67 -32.95 6.22
C ALA A 346 14.43 -33.77 5.17
N ALA A 347 14.03 -33.66 3.89
CA ALA A 347 14.71 -34.33 2.78
C ALA A 347 16.16 -33.85 2.61
N LEU A 348 16.39 -32.52 2.71
CA LEU A 348 17.73 -31.94 2.64
C LEU A 348 18.62 -32.45 3.78
N LEU A 349 18.14 -32.42 5.02
CA LEU A 349 18.89 -32.87 6.19
C LEU A 349 19.11 -34.40 6.19
N ALA A 350 18.16 -35.19 5.67
CA ALA A 350 18.34 -36.62 5.47
C ALA A 350 19.40 -36.90 4.39
N GLY A 351 19.44 -36.10 3.32
CA GLY A 351 20.51 -36.11 2.32
C GLY A 351 21.89 -35.86 2.91
N TRP A 352 22.00 -34.85 3.76
CA TRP A 352 23.23 -34.54 4.50
C TRP A 352 23.69 -35.71 5.37
N ARG A 353 22.80 -36.33 6.15
CA ARG A 353 23.13 -37.51 6.97
C ARG A 353 23.67 -38.67 6.14
N ARG A 354 23.03 -38.97 4.99
CA ARG A 354 23.49 -40.01 4.06
C ARG A 354 24.88 -39.71 3.49
N TYR A 355 25.16 -38.45 3.16
CA TYR A 355 26.47 -38.04 2.69
C TYR A 355 27.56 -38.24 3.75
N LYS A 356 27.29 -37.87 5.01
CA LYS A 356 28.24 -38.14 6.10
C LYS A 356 28.56 -39.64 6.22
N THR A 357 27.54 -40.50 6.19
CA THR A 357 27.77 -41.96 6.21
C THR A 357 28.60 -42.43 5.02
N TYR A 358 28.33 -41.93 3.83
CA TYR A 358 29.09 -42.28 2.61
C TYR A 358 30.57 -41.93 2.71
N ILE A 359 30.91 -40.71 3.15
CA ILE A 359 32.30 -40.29 3.32
C ILE A 359 33.03 -41.09 4.41
N THR A 360 32.33 -41.49 5.48
CA THR A 360 32.90 -42.34 6.52
C THR A 360 33.11 -43.79 6.07
N SER A 361 32.36 -44.28 5.08
CA SER A 361 32.52 -45.63 4.53
C SER A 361 33.59 -45.74 3.43
N ASP A 362 34.01 -44.61 2.85
CA ASP A 362 35.03 -44.53 1.80
C ASP A 362 36.43 -44.18 2.36
N ARG A 363 36.53 -44.00 3.69
CA ARG A 363 37.77 -43.91 4.48
C ARG A 363 37.98 -45.19 5.26
#